data_AF-A0A3Q9JMM0-F1
#
_entry.id   AF-A0A3Q9JMM0-F1
#
_cell.length_a   1.000
_cell.length_b   1.000
_cell.length_c   1.000
_cell.angle_alpha   90.00
_cell.angle_beta   90.00
_cell.angle_gamma   90.00
#
_symmetry.space_group_name_H-M   'P 1'
#
loop_
_entity.id
_entity.type
_entity.pdbx_description
1 polymer ?
#
loop_
_entity_poly.entity_id
_entity_poly.type
_entity_poly.pdbx_seq_one_letter_code
_entity_poly.pdbx_strand_id
1 'polypeptide(L)'
;MKLVNFKKIVVAINVLFCPYYTHATNYTTPISGPITFENGDTVNISNGNSGISDLTTGGKGIQVNNNGAISINTTGSITSAVQLSNGAANNLGSGSTIVTNGNGYASGIEIKGSGTSLTATDLNITAISKSANSAYGLDIENGARVHLKGSSSITATGTGVMIYASPNDKASFTADQVSINATGTNSTGIHTEQNTEVNLGDGSLIKVTGSNATGIENFQGTLTANNLTIIQDSSTGTKGHAIDVRGNMSINGGTITAI
;
A
#
# COMPACT_ATOMS: atom_id res chain seq x y z
N MET A 1 12.95 -47.37 -66.84
CA MET A 1 13.34 -46.15 -66.09
C MET A 1 12.15 -45.77 -65.21
N LYS A 2 12.25 -45.98 -63.89
CA LYS A 2 11.15 -45.76 -62.93
C LYS A 2 10.98 -44.26 -62.66
N LEU A 3 9.76 -43.73 -62.80
CA LEU A 3 9.39 -42.45 -62.19
C LEU A 3 8.76 -42.73 -60.82
N VAL A 4 9.37 -42.19 -59.78
CA VAL A 4 8.87 -42.21 -58.39
C VAL A 4 7.85 -41.08 -58.22
N ASN A 5 6.67 -41.44 -57.73
CA ASN A 5 5.56 -40.52 -57.50
C ASN A 5 5.71 -39.92 -56.09
N PHE A 6 6.20 -38.68 -55.98
CA PHE A 6 6.25 -37.97 -54.71
C PHE A 6 4.88 -37.32 -54.43
N LYS A 7 4.06 -37.98 -53.61
CA LYS A 7 2.95 -37.32 -52.94
C LYS A 7 3.52 -36.28 -51.98
N LYS A 8 3.32 -34.99 -52.27
CA LYS A 8 3.53 -33.91 -51.32
C LYS A 8 2.61 -34.15 -50.12
N ILE A 9 3.19 -34.53 -48.98
CA ILE A 9 2.51 -34.47 -47.69
C ILE A 9 2.61 -33.01 -47.26
N VAL A 10 1.48 -32.30 -47.35
CA VAL A 10 1.33 -31.00 -46.69
C VAL A 10 0.99 -31.30 -45.23
N VAL A 11 1.97 -31.19 -44.34
CA VAL A 11 1.72 -31.17 -42.90
C VAL A 11 1.26 -29.76 -42.57
N ALA A 12 -0.04 -29.57 -42.35
CA ALA A 12 -0.55 -28.36 -41.72
C ALA A 12 -0.20 -28.44 -40.23
N ILE A 13 0.93 -27.82 -39.84
CA ILE A 13 1.21 -27.58 -38.44
C ILE A 13 0.32 -26.40 -38.03
N ASN A 14 -0.80 -26.70 -37.39
CA ASN A 14 -1.56 -25.70 -36.64
C ASN A 14 -0.77 -25.37 -35.37
N VAL A 15 0.21 -24.46 -35.49
CA VAL A 15 0.77 -23.82 -34.30
C VAL A 15 -0.19 -22.70 -33.93
N LEU A 16 -1.14 -23.03 -33.05
CA LEU A 16 -1.98 -22.03 -32.40
C LEU A 16 -1.13 -21.28 -31.36
N PHE A 17 -0.23 -20.40 -31.82
CA PHE A 17 0.30 -19.34 -30.98
C PHE A 17 -0.78 -18.26 -30.89
N CYS A 18 -1.76 -18.46 -30.01
CA CYS A 18 -2.40 -17.32 -29.36
C CYS A 18 -1.45 -16.91 -28.21
N PRO A 19 -0.62 -15.88 -28.35
CA PRO A 19 -0.24 -15.15 -27.16
C PRO A 19 -1.55 -14.65 -26.55
N TYR A 20 -1.91 -15.16 -25.37
CA TYR A 20 -2.90 -14.50 -24.53
C TYR A 20 -2.31 -13.13 -24.18
N TYR A 21 -2.53 -12.15 -25.06
CA TYR A 21 -2.42 -10.75 -24.67
C TYR A 21 -3.58 -10.52 -23.71
N THR A 22 -3.32 -10.65 -22.42
CA THR A 22 -4.20 -10.04 -21.42
C THR A 22 -4.15 -8.54 -21.70
N HIS A 23 -5.16 -8.03 -22.40
CA HIS A 23 -5.26 -6.61 -22.66
C HIS A 23 -5.49 -5.94 -21.32
N ALA A 24 -4.55 -5.08 -20.93
CA ALA A 24 -4.72 -4.18 -19.80
C ALA A 24 -6.08 -3.46 -19.93
N THR A 25 -6.92 -3.63 -18.92
CA THR A 25 -8.23 -3.02 -18.84
C THR A 25 -8.14 -1.69 -18.11
N ASN A 26 -8.81 -0.67 -18.64
CA ASN A 26 -8.94 0.62 -17.97
C ASN A 26 -10.34 0.77 -17.35
N TYR A 27 -10.40 0.77 -16.02
CA TYR A 27 -11.61 0.96 -15.25
C TYR A 27 -11.78 2.44 -14.90
N THR A 28 -12.85 3.06 -15.38
CA THR A 28 -13.13 4.49 -15.14
C THR A 28 -14.32 4.73 -14.21
N THR A 29 -14.85 3.67 -13.61
CA THR A 29 -15.94 3.70 -12.62
C THR A 29 -15.50 2.95 -11.36
N PRO A 30 -15.92 3.38 -10.16
CA PRO A 30 -15.56 2.69 -8.92
C PRO A 30 -15.87 1.19 -8.99
N ILE A 31 -14.97 0.38 -8.43
CA ILE A 31 -15.10 -1.08 -8.41
C ILE A 31 -15.58 -1.50 -7.03
N SER A 32 -16.64 -2.31 -6.97
CA SER A 32 -17.17 -2.85 -5.72
C SER A 32 -17.15 -4.37 -5.71
N GLY A 33 -16.59 -4.94 -4.65
CA GLY A 33 -16.52 -6.38 -4.42
C GLY A 33 -15.20 -7.03 -4.89
N PRO A 34 -15.09 -8.36 -4.74
CA PRO A 34 -13.88 -9.10 -5.09
C PRO A 34 -13.66 -9.07 -6.61
N ILE A 35 -12.41 -8.89 -7.02
CA ILE A 35 -12.00 -8.84 -8.42
C ILE A 35 -10.58 -9.41 -8.58
N THR A 36 -10.32 -10.02 -9.73
CA THR A 36 -8.96 -10.35 -10.16
C THR A 36 -8.59 -9.44 -11.32
N PHE A 37 -7.55 -8.65 -11.13
CA PHE A 37 -6.95 -7.81 -12.16
C PHE A 37 -5.88 -8.59 -12.93
N GLU A 38 -5.69 -8.24 -14.19
CA GLU A 38 -4.58 -8.69 -15.00
C GLU A 38 -3.40 -7.71 -14.92
N ASN A 39 -2.21 -8.19 -15.30
CA ASN A 39 -1.03 -7.34 -15.34
C ASN A 39 -1.21 -6.17 -16.31
N GLY A 40 -0.97 -4.96 -15.83
CA GLY A 40 -1.09 -3.71 -16.57
C GLY A 40 -2.45 -3.04 -16.46
N ASP A 41 -3.44 -3.65 -15.79
CA ASP A 41 -4.74 -3.02 -15.56
C ASP A 41 -4.59 -1.67 -14.84
N THR A 42 -5.47 -0.73 -15.19
CA THR A 42 -5.50 0.59 -14.60
C THR A 42 -6.89 0.95 -14.07
N VAL A 43 -6.97 1.55 -12.90
CA VAL A 43 -8.20 2.07 -12.30
C VAL A 43 -8.07 3.59 -12.18
N ASN A 44 -8.86 4.37 -12.91
CA ASN A 44 -8.75 5.82 -12.99
C ASN A 44 -10.09 6.49 -12.62
N ILE A 45 -10.26 6.85 -11.33
CA ILE A 45 -11.53 7.37 -10.80
C ILE A 45 -11.39 8.84 -10.42
N SER A 46 -12.15 9.72 -11.06
CA SER A 46 -12.03 11.17 -10.82
C SER A 46 -13.14 11.79 -9.97
N ASN A 47 -14.22 11.05 -9.67
CA ASN A 47 -15.44 11.57 -9.04
C ASN A 47 -16.09 10.55 -8.08
N GLY A 48 -15.33 9.97 -7.14
CA GLY A 48 -15.87 8.95 -6.21
C GLY A 48 -15.21 8.94 -4.83
N ASN A 49 -15.90 8.32 -3.87
CA ASN A 49 -15.40 8.13 -2.51
C ASN A 49 -14.30 7.07 -2.43
N SER A 50 -14.26 6.15 -3.39
CA SER A 50 -13.22 5.12 -3.49
C SER A 50 -12.91 4.73 -4.93
N GLY A 51 -11.70 4.23 -5.15
CA GLY A 51 -11.29 3.61 -6.43
C GLY A 51 -11.80 2.17 -6.51
N ILE A 52 -11.32 1.36 -5.57
CA ILE A 52 -11.68 -0.04 -5.35
C ILE A 52 -12.20 -0.15 -3.92
N SER A 53 -13.35 -0.78 -3.74
CA SER A 53 -13.88 -1.12 -2.42
C SER A 53 -14.34 -2.56 -2.39
N ASP A 54 -13.71 -3.40 -1.58
CA ASP A 54 -14.24 -4.72 -1.26
C ASP A 54 -14.63 -4.79 0.21
N LEU A 55 -15.93 -4.64 0.43
CA LEU A 55 -16.57 -4.67 1.75
C LEU A 55 -17.43 -5.94 1.91
N THR A 56 -17.36 -6.86 0.94
CA THR A 56 -18.15 -8.08 0.98
C THR A 56 -17.40 -9.10 1.82
N THR A 57 -18.00 -9.55 2.92
CA THR A 57 -17.33 -10.54 3.79
C THR A 57 -17.14 -11.88 3.08
N GLY A 58 -15.91 -12.41 3.10
CA GLY A 58 -15.51 -13.65 2.47
C GLY A 58 -15.12 -13.52 0.99
N GLY A 59 -14.79 -14.66 0.37
CA GLY A 59 -14.37 -14.71 -1.04
C GLY A 59 -12.85 -14.58 -1.25
N LYS A 60 -12.45 -14.35 -2.49
CA LYS A 60 -11.03 -14.24 -2.88
C LYS A 60 -10.44 -12.85 -2.62
N GLY A 61 -11.23 -11.87 -2.21
CA GLY A 61 -10.79 -10.48 -2.09
C GLY A 61 -10.33 -9.88 -3.42
N ILE A 62 -9.51 -8.83 -3.33
CA ILE A 62 -8.83 -8.20 -4.46
C ILE A 62 -7.55 -8.97 -4.78
N GLN A 63 -7.39 -9.41 -6.02
CA GLN A 63 -6.22 -10.16 -6.49
C GLN A 63 -5.63 -9.53 -7.75
N VAL A 64 -4.31 -9.64 -7.91
CA VAL A 64 -3.63 -9.38 -9.18
C VAL A 64 -3.03 -10.69 -9.70
N ASN A 65 -3.44 -11.07 -10.91
CA ASN A 65 -3.08 -12.34 -11.51
C ASN A 65 -1.57 -12.43 -11.77
N ASN A 66 -1.02 -13.64 -11.62
CA ASN A 66 0.40 -13.95 -11.88
C ASN A 66 1.40 -13.00 -11.19
N ASN A 67 1.04 -12.40 -10.05
CA ASN A 67 1.86 -11.43 -9.34
C ASN A 67 2.28 -10.22 -10.22
N GLY A 68 1.43 -9.85 -11.18
CA GLY A 68 1.62 -8.66 -12.03
C GLY A 68 1.48 -7.34 -11.26
N ALA A 69 1.50 -6.24 -12.00
CA ALA A 69 1.32 -4.88 -11.49
C ALA A 69 0.02 -4.26 -11.99
N ILE A 70 -0.61 -3.42 -11.17
CA ILE A 70 -1.72 -2.54 -11.56
C ILE A 70 -1.41 -1.09 -11.19
N SER A 71 -2.10 -0.15 -11.83
CA SER A 71 -2.05 1.27 -11.47
C SER A 71 -3.42 1.78 -11.04
N ILE A 72 -3.51 2.35 -9.85
CA ILE A 72 -4.75 2.89 -9.29
C ILE A 72 -4.55 4.38 -9.07
N ASN A 73 -5.35 5.19 -9.75
CA ASN A 73 -5.35 6.64 -9.65
C ASN A 73 -6.76 7.10 -9.24
N THR A 74 -6.85 7.76 -8.09
CA THR A 74 -8.10 8.36 -7.63
C THR A 74 -7.95 9.83 -7.36
N THR A 75 -8.96 10.60 -7.74
CA THR A 75 -9.09 12.01 -7.37
C THR A 75 -10.51 12.27 -6.86
N GLY A 76 -10.67 13.12 -5.86
CA GLY A 76 -12.01 13.42 -5.33
C GLY A 76 -11.99 14.33 -4.12
N SER A 77 -13.16 14.67 -3.59
CA SER A 77 -13.24 15.50 -2.39
C SER A 77 -12.77 14.75 -1.14
N ILE A 78 -13.21 13.51 -0.98
CA ILE A 78 -12.80 12.57 0.06
C ILE A 78 -12.64 11.24 -0.66
N THR A 79 -11.44 10.65 -0.66
CA THR A 79 -11.21 9.45 -1.46
C THR A 79 -10.19 8.49 -0.83
N SER A 80 -10.49 7.20 -0.86
CA SER A 80 -9.52 6.12 -0.61
C SER A 80 -9.32 5.35 -1.91
N ALA A 81 -8.09 5.16 -2.39
CA ALA A 81 -7.88 4.42 -3.64
C ALA A 81 -8.29 2.95 -3.49
N VAL A 82 -7.97 2.33 -2.35
CA VAL A 82 -8.37 0.96 -2.02
C VAL A 82 -8.99 0.93 -0.63
N GLN A 83 -10.20 0.37 -0.52
CA GLN A 83 -10.89 0.12 0.75
C GLN A 83 -11.15 -1.38 0.91
N LEU A 84 -10.70 -1.96 2.01
CA LEU A 84 -10.82 -3.39 2.28
C LEU A 84 -11.43 -3.61 3.66
N SER A 85 -12.58 -4.27 3.70
CA SER A 85 -13.19 -4.77 4.94
C SER A 85 -13.94 -6.08 4.68
N ASN A 86 -13.27 -6.96 3.95
CA ASN A 86 -13.86 -8.18 3.40
C ASN A 86 -13.54 -9.45 4.20
N GLY A 87 -12.72 -9.37 5.26
CA GLY A 87 -12.32 -10.58 5.99
C GLY A 87 -11.57 -11.60 5.12
N ALA A 88 -10.97 -11.14 4.02
CA ALA A 88 -10.27 -11.97 3.04
C ALA A 88 -8.79 -11.58 2.91
N ALA A 89 -8.02 -12.48 2.30
CA ALA A 89 -6.65 -12.19 1.89
C ALA A 89 -6.67 -11.46 0.55
N ASN A 90 -6.08 -10.27 0.50
CA ASN A 90 -5.97 -9.42 -0.69
C ASN A 90 -4.50 -9.40 -1.15
N ASN A 91 -4.29 -9.34 -2.46
CA ASN A 91 -2.95 -9.29 -3.05
C ASN A 91 -2.92 -8.29 -4.21
N LEU A 92 -2.12 -7.24 -4.07
CA LEU A 92 -1.91 -6.22 -5.10
C LEU A 92 -0.72 -6.52 -6.01
N GLY A 93 -0.15 -7.72 -5.95
CA GLY A 93 0.91 -8.19 -6.85
C GLY A 93 2.26 -7.52 -6.59
N SER A 94 3.07 -7.39 -7.63
CA SER A 94 4.43 -6.84 -7.58
C SER A 94 4.55 -5.60 -8.45
N GLY A 95 5.08 -4.51 -7.90
CA GLY A 95 5.31 -3.26 -8.65
C GLY A 95 4.06 -2.41 -8.88
N SER A 96 2.95 -2.71 -8.21
CA SER A 96 1.73 -1.91 -8.31
C SER A 96 1.94 -0.48 -7.79
N THR A 97 1.13 0.44 -8.34
CA THR A 97 1.19 1.87 -8.01
C THR A 97 -0.19 2.37 -7.60
N ILE A 98 -0.23 3.16 -6.54
CA ILE A 98 -1.44 3.80 -6.04
C ILE A 98 -1.17 5.30 -5.89
N VAL A 99 -2.02 6.11 -6.51
CA VAL A 99 -1.98 7.56 -6.39
C VAL A 99 -3.38 8.07 -6.03
N THR A 100 -3.51 8.60 -4.83
CA THR A 100 -4.74 9.21 -4.32
C THR A 100 -4.56 10.71 -4.17
N ASN A 101 -5.36 11.51 -4.85
CA ASN A 101 -5.39 12.97 -4.72
C ASN A 101 -6.74 13.45 -4.17
N GLY A 102 -6.82 13.65 -2.85
CA GLY A 102 -7.99 14.21 -2.19
C GLY A 102 -7.96 15.74 -2.16
N ASN A 103 -9.13 16.39 -2.28
CA ASN A 103 -9.29 17.79 -1.93
C ASN A 103 -9.48 17.99 -0.41
N GLY A 104 -9.85 16.92 0.32
CA GLY A 104 -10.16 16.90 1.75
C GLY A 104 -9.46 15.74 2.44
N TYR A 105 -10.09 14.57 2.54
CA TYR A 105 -9.42 13.35 3.02
C TYR A 105 -8.87 12.54 1.83
N ALA A 106 -7.68 11.98 1.98
CA ALA A 106 -7.04 11.11 1.00
C ALA A 106 -6.45 9.88 1.68
N SER A 107 -6.81 8.67 1.24
CA SER A 107 -6.12 7.46 1.67
C SER A 107 -5.60 6.67 0.47
N GLY A 108 -4.35 6.22 0.53
CA GLY A 108 -3.84 5.26 -0.44
C GLY A 108 -4.59 3.94 -0.28
N ILE A 109 -4.48 3.35 0.91
CA ILE A 109 -5.17 2.12 1.28
C ILE A 109 -5.76 2.25 2.67
N GLU A 110 -7.04 1.92 2.79
CA GLU A 110 -7.77 1.78 4.04
C GLU A 110 -8.17 0.32 4.20
N ILE A 111 -7.70 -0.33 5.26
CA ILE A 111 -7.92 -1.76 5.51
C ILE A 111 -8.40 -1.99 6.93
N LYS A 112 -9.54 -2.67 7.08
CA LYS A 112 -10.23 -2.82 8.37
C LYS A 112 -10.74 -4.23 8.60
N GLY A 113 -10.82 -4.59 9.87
CA GLY A 113 -11.56 -5.77 10.32
C GLY A 113 -10.68 -7.02 10.39
N SER A 114 -10.98 -7.84 11.39
CA SER A 114 -10.31 -9.13 11.62
C SER A 114 -10.47 -10.04 10.41
N GLY A 115 -9.39 -10.73 10.03
CA GLY A 115 -9.33 -11.60 8.85
C GLY A 115 -9.06 -10.87 7.52
N THR A 116 -9.24 -9.55 7.46
CA THR A 116 -8.85 -8.76 6.28
C THR A 116 -7.33 -8.62 6.28
N SER A 117 -6.68 -9.07 5.20
CA SER A 117 -5.24 -8.89 5.04
C SER A 117 -4.86 -8.41 3.66
N LEU A 118 -3.72 -7.73 3.55
CA LEU A 118 -3.14 -7.29 2.29
C LEU A 118 -1.68 -7.72 2.22
N THR A 119 -1.30 -8.29 1.07
CA THR A 119 0.09 -8.50 0.70
C THR A 119 0.40 -7.82 -0.62
N ALA A 120 1.61 -7.27 -0.75
CA ALA A 120 2.11 -6.73 -2.00
C ALA A 120 3.64 -6.72 -1.98
N THR A 121 4.27 -6.72 -3.16
CA THR A 121 5.74 -6.63 -3.30
C THR A 121 6.08 -5.36 -4.08
N ASP A 122 7.06 -4.59 -3.64
CA ASP A 122 7.49 -3.34 -4.31
C ASP A 122 6.31 -2.39 -4.61
N LEU A 123 5.35 -2.31 -3.69
CA LEU A 123 4.17 -1.48 -3.81
C LEU A 123 4.54 -0.01 -3.60
N ASN A 124 4.07 0.88 -4.47
CA ASN A 124 4.28 2.32 -4.34
C ASN A 124 2.95 3.02 -4.07
N ILE A 125 2.85 3.69 -2.93
CA ILE A 125 1.66 4.43 -2.52
C ILE A 125 1.99 5.92 -2.45
N THR A 126 1.16 6.75 -3.06
CA THR A 126 1.20 8.21 -2.94
C THR A 126 -0.18 8.72 -2.55
N ALA A 127 -0.31 9.28 -1.35
CA ALA A 127 -1.54 9.89 -0.86
C ALA A 127 -1.33 11.39 -0.64
N ILE A 128 -2.02 12.20 -1.43
CA ILE A 128 -1.90 13.66 -1.39
C ILE A 128 -3.27 14.23 -1.05
N SER A 129 -3.30 15.12 -0.06
CA SER A 129 -4.47 15.94 0.25
C SER A 129 -4.15 17.42 0.09
N LYS A 130 -5.09 18.17 -0.48
CA LYS A 130 -5.06 19.64 -0.48
C LYS A 130 -5.45 20.25 0.88
N SER A 131 -6.16 19.50 1.71
CA SER A 131 -6.39 19.85 3.11
C SER A 131 -5.23 19.30 3.92
N ALA A 132 -4.49 20.19 4.58
CA ALA A 132 -3.29 19.82 5.33
C ALA A 132 -3.56 18.62 6.26
N ASN A 133 -2.66 17.64 6.21
CA ASN A 133 -2.57 16.51 7.14
C ASN A 133 -3.73 15.52 7.10
N SER A 134 -4.59 15.62 6.09
CA SER A 134 -5.73 14.71 5.90
C SER A 134 -5.41 13.61 4.88
N ALA A 135 -4.13 13.31 4.68
CA ALA A 135 -3.67 12.25 3.80
C ALA A 135 -3.04 11.10 4.60
N TYR A 136 -3.45 9.88 4.30
CA TYR A 136 -2.93 8.65 4.88
C TYR A 136 -2.38 7.78 3.75
N GLY A 137 -1.10 7.41 3.80
CA GLY A 137 -0.57 6.45 2.84
C GLY A 137 -1.24 5.08 3.03
N LEU A 138 -1.20 4.60 4.27
CA LEU A 138 -1.81 3.35 4.69
C LEU A 138 -2.54 3.56 6.02
N ASP A 139 -3.81 3.16 6.08
CA ASP A 139 -4.67 3.25 7.26
C ASP A 139 -5.17 1.84 7.62
N ILE A 140 -4.70 1.29 8.75
CA ILE A 140 -4.90 -0.09 9.17
C ILE A 140 -5.69 -0.11 10.47
N GLU A 141 -6.87 -0.72 10.46
CA GLU A 141 -7.77 -0.70 11.61
C GLU A 141 -8.26 -2.10 12.04
N ASN A 142 -8.53 -2.24 13.34
CA ASN A 142 -9.46 -3.25 13.88
C ASN A 142 -9.15 -4.69 13.44
N GLY A 143 -7.96 -5.20 13.71
CA GLY A 143 -7.58 -6.58 13.38
C GLY A 143 -7.04 -6.80 11.98
N ALA A 144 -7.04 -5.77 11.13
CA ALA A 144 -6.47 -5.83 9.80
C ALA A 144 -4.95 -6.05 9.82
N ARG A 145 -4.45 -6.72 8.77
CA ARG A 145 -3.02 -7.07 8.65
C ARG A 145 -2.46 -6.71 7.29
N VAL A 146 -1.35 -5.97 7.25
CA VAL A 146 -0.65 -5.64 6.01
C VAL A 146 0.77 -6.19 6.05
N HIS A 147 1.21 -6.85 4.99
CA HIS A 147 2.60 -7.24 4.76
C HIS A 147 3.10 -6.67 3.43
N LEU A 148 4.04 -5.73 3.49
CA LEU A 148 4.72 -5.20 2.31
C LEU A 148 6.10 -5.87 2.14
N LYS A 149 6.34 -6.44 0.97
CA LYS A 149 7.58 -7.16 0.63
C LYS A 149 8.44 -6.32 -0.29
N GLY A 150 9.71 -6.71 -0.41
CA GLY A 150 10.67 -6.02 -1.27
C GLY A 150 10.93 -4.59 -0.78
N SER A 151 11.09 -3.65 -1.70
CA SER A 151 11.40 -2.25 -1.43
C SER A 151 10.17 -1.36 -1.67
N SER A 152 9.08 -1.64 -0.95
CA SER A 152 7.84 -0.86 -1.06
C SER A 152 8.03 0.58 -0.58
N SER A 153 7.27 1.52 -1.13
CA SER A 153 7.33 2.94 -0.76
C SER A 153 5.96 3.53 -0.46
N ILE A 154 5.92 4.44 0.51
CA ILE A 154 4.71 5.15 0.94
C ILE A 154 5.06 6.62 1.05
N THR A 155 4.36 7.47 0.29
CA THR A 155 4.47 8.92 0.36
C THR A 155 3.12 9.53 0.74
N ALA A 156 3.10 10.41 1.74
CA ALA A 156 1.87 11.06 2.19
C ALA A 156 2.08 12.55 2.53
N THR A 157 1.11 13.40 2.19
CA THR A 157 1.03 14.80 2.70
C THR A 157 0.27 14.87 4.03
N GLY A 158 0.64 14.00 4.96
CA GLY A 158 -0.03 13.78 6.24
C GLY A 158 0.65 12.64 6.98
N THR A 159 -0.07 11.56 7.25
CA THR A 159 0.49 10.38 7.91
C THR A 159 0.90 9.32 6.90
N GLY A 160 2.13 8.81 6.99
CA GLY A 160 2.60 7.72 6.14
C GLY A 160 1.82 6.43 6.41
N VAL A 161 1.94 5.90 7.62
CA VAL A 161 1.23 4.72 8.09
C VAL A 161 0.53 5.02 9.41
N MET A 162 -0.77 4.73 9.43
CA MET A 162 -1.64 4.89 10.59
C MET A 162 -2.20 3.53 10.99
N ILE A 163 -2.12 3.20 12.27
CA ILE A 163 -2.51 1.87 12.77
C ILE A 163 -3.31 2.01 14.07
N TYR A 164 -4.55 1.56 14.01
CA TYR A 164 -5.50 1.52 15.11
C TYR A 164 -5.97 0.09 15.36
N ALA A 165 -6.15 -0.30 16.61
CA ALA A 165 -6.70 -1.60 16.94
C ALA A 165 -7.87 -1.46 17.92
N SER A 166 -8.83 -2.38 17.79
CA SER A 166 -9.84 -2.57 18.83
C SER A 166 -9.23 -3.36 20.00
N PRO A 167 -9.77 -3.26 21.23
CA PRO A 167 -9.21 -3.95 22.39
C PRO A 167 -9.02 -5.47 22.21
N ASN A 168 -9.84 -6.10 21.37
CA ASN A 168 -9.83 -7.55 21.14
C ASN A 168 -9.22 -7.96 19.78
N ASP A 169 -8.91 -7.01 18.89
CA ASP A 169 -8.52 -7.28 17.52
C ASP A 169 -7.25 -6.51 17.15
N LYS A 170 -6.10 -7.18 17.32
CA LYS A 170 -4.77 -6.62 17.05
C LYS A 170 -4.59 -6.32 15.57
N ALA A 171 -4.35 -5.06 15.23
CA ALA A 171 -3.94 -4.64 13.88
C ALA A 171 -2.41 -4.75 13.72
N SER A 172 -1.92 -5.11 12.53
CA SER A 172 -0.49 -5.25 12.30
C SER A 172 0.01 -4.74 10.96
N PHE A 173 1.18 -4.11 10.97
CA PHE A 173 1.94 -3.75 9.78
C PHE A 173 3.31 -4.42 9.79
N THR A 174 3.56 -5.28 8.81
CA THR A 174 4.87 -5.88 8.59
C THR A 174 5.45 -5.41 7.26
N ALA A 175 6.76 -5.16 7.24
CA ALA A 175 7.51 -4.87 6.04
C ALA A 175 8.84 -5.62 6.05
N ASP A 176 9.30 -6.08 4.89
CA ASP A 176 10.67 -6.61 4.74
C ASP A 176 11.67 -5.45 4.75
N GLN A 177 11.34 -4.41 3.96
CA GLN A 177 11.95 -3.10 3.90
C GLN A 177 10.90 -2.11 3.36
N VAL A 178 10.79 -0.93 3.96
CA VAL A 178 9.87 0.11 3.47
C VAL A 178 10.52 1.49 3.53
N SER A 179 10.25 2.31 2.52
CA SER A 179 10.55 3.75 2.55
C SER A 179 9.26 4.53 2.78
N ILE A 180 9.17 5.25 3.89
CA ILE A 180 8.04 6.10 4.24
C ILE A 180 8.49 7.56 4.17
N ASN A 181 7.79 8.38 3.40
CA ASN A 181 8.01 9.81 3.29
C ASN A 181 6.72 10.57 3.64
N ALA A 182 6.66 11.16 4.83
CA ALA A 182 5.53 11.96 5.27
C ALA A 182 5.88 13.45 5.28
N THR A 183 5.01 14.29 4.75
CA THR A 183 5.25 15.73 4.66
C THR A 183 4.03 16.53 5.12
N GLY A 184 4.27 17.71 5.69
CA GLY A 184 3.19 18.58 6.17
C GLY A 184 3.37 18.99 7.64
N THR A 185 2.51 19.90 8.09
CA THR A 185 2.51 20.34 9.49
C THR A 185 1.96 19.21 10.38
N ASN A 186 2.62 18.77 11.46
CA ASN A 186 2.17 17.60 12.23
C ASN A 186 2.11 16.30 11.39
N SER A 187 2.86 16.19 10.29
CA SER A 187 2.95 14.94 9.55
C SER A 187 3.62 13.87 10.39
N THR A 188 3.11 12.64 10.35
CA THR A 188 3.69 11.52 11.10
C THR A 188 4.13 10.41 10.14
N GLY A 189 5.35 9.89 10.29
CA GLY A 189 5.81 8.76 9.48
C GLY A 189 5.01 7.51 9.78
N ILE A 190 5.05 7.07 11.03
CA ILE A 190 4.24 5.96 11.56
C ILE A 190 3.58 6.39 12.86
N HIS A 191 2.26 6.23 12.94
CA HIS A 191 1.49 6.40 14.17
C HIS A 191 0.83 5.07 14.55
N THR A 192 0.97 4.66 15.81
CA THR A 192 0.42 3.40 16.32
C THR A 192 -0.30 3.62 17.63
N GLU A 193 -1.45 2.98 17.81
CA GLU A 193 -2.23 2.99 19.06
C GLU A 193 -2.07 1.70 19.89
N GLN A 194 -2.77 1.62 21.01
CA GLN A 194 -2.83 0.42 21.85
C GLN A 194 -3.19 -0.83 21.03
N ASN A 195 -2.59 -1.97 21.38
CA ASN A 195 -2.87 -3.27 20.77
C ASN A 195 -2.55 -3.34 19.27
N THR A 196 -1.52 -2.60 18.83
CA THR A 196 -0.99 -2.66 17.47
C THR A 196 0.41 -3.28 17.45
N GLU A 197 0.78 -3.88 16.31
CA GLU A 197 2.11 -4.46 16.10
C GLU A 197 2.71 -3.99 14.78
N VAL A 198 3.94 -3.48 14.85
CA VAL A 198 4.72 -3.03 13.70
C VAL A 198 6.05 -3.76 13.67
N ASN A 199 6.39 -4.32 12.51
CA ASN A 199 7.73 -4.84 12.22
C ASN A 199 8.20 -4.28 10.89
N LEU A 200 9.22 -3.43 10.90
CA LEU A 200 9.74 -2.77 9.71
C LEU A 200 10.87 -3.54 9.02
N GLY A 201 11.18 -4.76 9.48
CA GLY A 201 12.20 -5.60 8.86
C GLY A 201 13.60 -5.00 9.00
N ASP A 202 14.39 -5.05 7.92
CA ASP A 202 15.78 -4.63 7.90
C ASP A 202 16.03 -3.49 6.89
N GLY A 203 16.64 -2.40 7.35
CA GLY A 203 17.04 -1.29 6.49
C GLY A 203 15.89 -0.38 6.03
N SER A 204 14.77 -0.37 6.73
CA SER A 204 13.68 0.59 6.45
C SER A 204 14.10 2.05 6.65
N LEU A 205 13.45 2.95 5.92
CA LEU A 205 13.68 4.39 5.95
C LEU A 205 12.38 5.12 6.27
N ILE A 206 12.41 6.00 7.26
CA ILE A 206 11.33 6.95 7.54
C ILE A 206 11.89 8.35 7.42
N LYS A 207 11.36 9.12 6.48
CA LYS A 207 11.62 10.54 6.33
C LYS A 207 10.36 11.31 6.64
N VAL A 208 10.47 12.30 7.51
CA VAL A 208 9.38 13.25 7.77
C VAL A 208 9.86 14.67 7.62
N THR A 209 9.03 15.52 6.99
CA THR A 209 9.39 16.92 6.74
C THR A 209 8.23 17.85 7.00
N GLY A 210 8.44 18.83 7.89
CA GLY A 210 7.46 19.86 8.19
C GLY A 210 7.51 20.35 9.63
N SER A 211 6.73 21.39 9.92
CA SER A 211 6.60 21.92 11.28
C SER A 211 5.93 20.89 12.18
N ASN A 212 6.52 20.61 13.35
CA ASN A 212 6.03 19.64 14.32
C ASN A 212 5.84 18.22 13.74
N ALA A 213 6.63 17.86 12.72
CA ALA A 213 6.56 16.53 12.10
C ALA A 213 7.23 15.47 12.98
N THR A 214 6.57 14.32 13.15
CA THR A 214 7.07 13.21 13.97
C THR A 214 7.45 12.00 13.14
N GLY A 215 8.67 11.46 13.30
CA GLY A 215 9.10 10.26 12.57
C GLY A 215 8.25 9.05 12.94
N ILE A 216 8.27 8.69 14.22
CA ILE A 216 7.42 7.63 14.78
C ILE A 216 6.73 8.12 16.04
N GLU A 217 5.40 7.96 16.09
CA GLU A 217 4.58 8.06 17.30
C GLU A 217 4.08 6.67 17.68
N ASN A 218 4.69 6.06 18.69
CA ASN A 218 4.24 4.76 19.20
C ASN A 218 3.43 4.97 20.50
N PHE A 219 2.13 5.19 20.36
CA PHE A 219 1.21 5.39 21.48
C PHE A 219 0.64 4.04 21.97
N GLN A 220 1.45 3.30 22.73
CA GLN A 220 1.08 2.03 23.39
C GLN A 220 1.01 0.79 22.46
N GLY A 221 1.57 0.88 21.26
CA GLY A 221 1.80 -0.27 20.38
C GLY A 221 3.10 -1.02 20.68
N THR A 222 3.40 -2.02 19.86
CA THR A 222 4.71 -2.68 19.81
C THR A 222 5.35 -2.46 18.45
N LEU A 223 6.56 -1.88 18.42
CA LEU A 223 7.31 -1.64 17.18
C LEU A 223 8.69 -2.27 17.24
N THR A 224 9.05 -2.99 16.18
CA THR A 224 10.37 -3.59 15.99
C THR A 224 10.96 -3.22 14.64
N ALA A 225 12.29 -3.05 14.59
CA ALA A 225 13.02 -2.81 13.35
C ALA A 225 14.51 -3.18 13.50
N ASN A 226 15.18 -3.49 12.40
CA ASN A 226 16.63 -3.62 12.29
C ASN A 226 17.17 -2.59 11.31
N ASN A 227 18.33 -2.01 11.60
CA ASN A 227 19.02 -1.02 10.75
C ASN A 227 18.10 0.13 10.27
N LEU A 228 17.21 0.60 11.14
CA LEU A 228 16.21 1.61 10.80
C LEU A 228 16.84 2.99 10.65
N THR A 229 16.56 3.67 9.54
CA THR A 229 16.93 5.08 9.35
C THR A 229 15.70 5.97 9.55
N ILE A 230 15.82 6.98 10.43
CA ILE A 230 14.80 8.01 10.64
C ILE A 230 15.44 9.38 10.39
N ILE A 231 14.84 10.15 9.48
CA ILE A 231 15.22 11.52 9.18
C ILE A 231 14.01 12.41 9.48
N GLN A 232 14.11 13.19 10.54
CA GLN A 232 13.14 14.20 10.92
C GLN A 232 13.71 15.56 10.55
N ASP A 233 13.01 16.27 9.66
CA ASP A 233 13.41 17.59 9.15
C ASP A 233 12.31 18.62 9.43
N SER A 234 12.52 19.42 10.47
CA SER A 234 11.65 20.55 10.84
C SER A 234 12.32 21.90 10.54
N SER A 235 13.25 21.95 9.59
CA SER A 235 13.98 23.19 9.21
C SER A 235 13.08 24.38 8.86
N THR A 236 11.80 24.13 8.54
CA THR A 236 10.81 25.14 8.16
C THR A 236 9.81 25.52 9.25
N GLY A 237 9.97 25.08 10.51
CA GLY A 237 8.98 25.38 11.55
C GLY A 237 9.32 24.95 12.98
N THR A 238 8.28 24.69 13.78
CA THR A 238 8.46 24.17 15.15
C THR A 238 9.11 22.78 15.09
N LYS A 239 10.03 22.50 16.01
CA LYS A 239 10.66 21.17 16.10
C LYS A 239 9.63 20.11 16.44
N GLY A 240 9.57 19.04 15.66
CA GLY A 240 8.88 17.80 16.02
C GLY A 240 9.82 16.80 16.68
N HIS A 241 9.45 15.52 16.63
CA HIS A 241 10.20 14.43 17.26
C HIS A 241 10.64 13.42 16.21
N ALA A 242 11.89 12.94 16.24
CA ALA A 242 12.22 11.78 15.41
C ALA A 242 11.46 10.54 15.90
N ILE A 243 11.30 10.41 17.22
CA ILE A 243 10.60 9.32 17.90
C ILE A 243 9.89 9.88 19.15
N ASP A 244 8.59 9.61 19.30
CA ASP A 244 7.81 9.72 20.54
C ASP A 244 7.26 8.32 20.88
N VAL A 245 7.63 7.78 22.05
CA VAL A 245 7.29 6.40 22.45
C VAL A 245 6.60 6.40 23.80
N ARG A 246 5.39 5.85 23.80
CA ARG A 246 4.57 5.55 24.98
C ARG A 246 4.13 4.08 25.01
N GLY A 247 4.70 3.25 24.12
CA GLY A 247 4.54 1.80 24.03
C GLY A 247 5.88 1.07 24.06
N ASN A 248 5.93 -0.14 23.50
CA ASN A 248 7.16 -0.93 23.38
C ASN A 248 7.83 -0.67 22.04
N MET A 249 9.10 -0.29 22.04
CA MET A 249 9.88 -0.12 20.81
C MET A 249 11.27 -0.76 20.95
N SER A 250 11.67 -1.55 19.95
CA SER A 250 13.00 -2.14 19.85
C SER A 250 13.58 -1.89 18.47
N ILE A 251 14.70 -1.18 18.40
CA ILE A 251 15.44 -0.91 17.16
C ILE A 251 16.84 -1.49 17.31
N ASN A 252 17.15 -2.50 16.51
CA ASN A 252 18.46 -3.15 16.50
C ASN A 252 19.33 -2.53 15.39
N GLY A 253 20.05 -1.48 15.74
CA GLY A 253 20.90 -0.72 14.81
C GLY A 253 20.12 0.25 13.93
N GLY A 254 20.81 1.25 13.36
CA GLY A 254 20.19 2.27 12.53
C GLY A 254 20.79 3.67 12.69
N THR A 255 20.11 4.68 12.16
CA THR A 255 20.49 6.09 12.29
C THR A 255 19.24 6.93 12.53
N ILE A 256 19.29 7.82 13.52
CA ILE A 256 18.21 8.75 13.81
C ILE A 256 18.79 10.16 13.72
N THR A 257 18.22 10.98 12.84
CA THR A 257 18.60 12.37 12.64
C THR A 257 17.37 13.26 12.84
N ALA A 258 17.51 14.30 13.66
CA ALA A 258 16.49 15.34 13.86
C ALA A 258 17.13 16.71 13.58
N ILE A 259 16.57 17.46 12.65
CA ILE A 259 17.10 18.73 12.13
C ILE A 259 16.09 19.85 12.36
#